data_AF-A0A2E3WWZ9-F1
#
_entry.id   AF-A0A2E3WWZ9-F1
#
_cell.length_a   1.000
_cell.length_b   1.000
_cell.length_c   1.000
_cell.angle_alpha   90.00
_cell.angle_beta   90.00
_cell.angle_gamma   90.00
#
_symmetry.space_group_name_H-M   'P 1'
#
loop_
_entity.id
_entity.type
_entity.pdbx_description
1 polymer ?
#
loop_
_entity_poly.entity_id
_entity_poly.type
_entity_poly.pdbx_seq_one_letter_code
_entity_poly.pdbx_strand_id
1 'polypeptide(L)'
;MIWLKNGTPLLSRKWTLKNSIYLVAVALFSTLVGISFTHTLTSESTHQYLAWLVSSSPVDSPSVSEDQQPALVVTPVIPKNTSIVRVPDEPVIKKAKRSRSGKLNLPEIDRTPVVNYAMAIQNRDNVEARKFLLDPKNRISDDFKIPEILQKRAGFWFDIYTIYGANDHVVHHVDYPWIVFDVVNTDHIDQGKGHRWTKYHKKRKYVRTQRIKIKNALRRLSKKRSFKNLKGLEKKLYDAMASLKGNRRAVFRHASVNMRSQLGQRDFFLEALVNSNKYLPFIEGHFESKGLPIELSRLPFVESSFNEKAYSKVGAAGIWQIMPKSAKGSLIKNDTLDERSSPFKSTIYAANHLKRDFRILGDWGMAVTAYNYGIGNIRKAKRQTRAKTIIDIINRNKSAAFGFASKNFYSSFVAVIHAEAYHNEIFKNISRLPALNVASAKLKRSIRAQSLTKLLNLSVEDVYHYNLELRNALQTNARLPKGFRIYFPAHRAQALDQTKFDQPRLYSLSDQKDKTWQTRESRNI
;
A
#
# COMPACT_ATOMS: atom_id res chain seq x y z
N MET A 1 -3.22 24.20 32.59
CA MET A 1 -3.54 23.72 33.96
C MET A 1 -5.05 23.53 34.03
N ILE A 2 -5.55 22.70 34.96
CA ILE A 2 -6.99 22.48 35.19
C ILE A 2 -7.21 22.65 36.70
N TRP A 3 -8.23 23.43 37.06
CA TRP A 3 -8.68 23.58 38.45
C TRP A 3 -9.85 22.64 38.73
N LEU A 4 -9.98 22.18 39.98
CA LEU A 4 -11.19 21.52 40.47
C LEU A 4 -12.11 22.53 41.16
N LYS A 5 -13.40 22.16 41.26
CA LYS A 5 -14.51 23.10 41.51
C LYS A 5 -14.53 23.77 42.89
N ASN A 6 -13.63 23.38 43.80
CA ASN A 6 -13.61 23.79 45.22
C ASN A 6 -12.32 24.54 45.63
N GLY A 7 -11.71 25.30 44.71
CA GLY A 7 -10.89 26.47 45.05
C GLY A 7 -9.48 26.28 45.66
N THR A 8 -9.02 25.06 45.94
CA THR A 8 -7.70 24.84 46.59
C THR A 8 -6.55 24.59 45.60
N PRO A 9 -5.38 25.24 45.75
CA PRO A 9 -4.21 25.05 44.87
C PRO A 9 -3.33 23.87 45.33
N LEU A 10 -2.70 23.17 44.38
CA LEU A 10 -1.83 22.02 44.65
C LEU A 10 -0.43 22.24 44.08
N LEU A 11 0.55 22.49 44.96
CA LEU A 11 1.93 22.82 44.61
C LEU A 11 2.89 21.63 44.74
N SER A 12 3.51 21.27 43.61
CA SER A 12 4.78 20.54 43.49
C SER A 12 4.92 19.11 44.09
N ARG A 13 5.29 18.13 43.25
CA ARG A 13 6.60 17.43 43.32
C ARG A 13 6.78 16.40 42.18
N LYS A 14 8.03 16.29 41.72
CA LYS A 14 8.70 15.22 40.93
C LYS A 14 7.81 14.16 40.24
N TRP A 15 7.57 14.31 38.93
CA TRP A 15 7.22 13.19 38.04
C TRP A 15 8.49 12.43 37.61
N THR A 16 8.41 11.09 37.48
CA THR A 16 9.52 10.24 37.00
C THR A 16 9.06 9.19 35.97
N LEU A 17 10.02 8.67 35.21
CA LEU A 17 9.79 7.96 33.92
C LEU A 17 9.10 6.58 34.02
N LYS A 18 8.74 6.09 35.21
CA LYS A 18 8.09 4.76 35.37
C LYS A 18 6.57 4.77 35.12
N ASN A 19 5.88 5.88 35.39
CA ASN A 19 4.40 5.90 35.34
C ASN A 19 3.82 5.99 33.92
N SER A 20 4.63 6.28 32.90
CA SER A 20 4.20 6.33 31.50
C SER A 20 3.87 4.95 30.89
N ILE A 21 4.27 3.85 31.54
CA ILE A 21 4.18 2.50 30.98
C ILE A 21 2.85 1.80 31.35
N TYR A 22 2.27 2.09 32.53
CA TYR A 22 1.04 1.45 32.97
C TYR A 22 -0.22 1.92 32.21
N LEU A 23 -0.30 3.20 31.83
CA LEU A 23 -1.45 3.74 31.09
C LEU A 23 -1.56 3.26 29.63
N VAL A 24 -0.53 2.61 29.08
CA VAL A 24 -0.59 1.95 27.76
C VAL A 24 -0.90 0.45 27.88
N ALA A 25 -0.69 -0.15 29.06
CA ALA A 25 -0.93 -1.57 29.32
C ALA A 25 -2.41 -1.90 29.64
N VAL A 26 -3.12 -1.01 30.35
CA VAL A 26 -4.50 -1.26 30.79
C VAL A 26 -5.54 -1.04 29.68
N ALA A 27 -5.27 -0.17 28.70
CA ALA A 27 -6.18 0.16 27.59
C ALA A 27 -6.36 -0.95 26.53
N LEU A 28 -5.81 -2.16 26.74
CA LEU A 28 -5.83 -3.28 25.80
C LEU A 28 -6.46 -4.57 26.35
N PHE A 29 -7.11 -4.54 27.53
CA PHE A 29 -7.68 -5.74 28.15
C PHE A 29 -9.20 -5.71 28.42
N SER A 30 -9.85 -4.55 28.35
CA SER A 30 -11.25 -4.36 28.82
C SER A 30 -12.31 -4.29 27.70
N THR A 31 -12.13 -5.02 26.59
CA THR A 31 -13.14 -5.20 25.53
C THR A 31 -13.35 -6.68 25.18
N LEU A 32 -13.33 -7.54 26.19
CA LEU A 32 -13.49 -8.99 26.04
C LEU A 32 -14.38 -9.67 27.11
N VAL A 33 -15.20 -8.89 27.81
CA VAL A 33 -16.38 -9.36 28.56
C VAL A 33 -17.53 -8.42 28.20
N GLY A 34 -18.67 -8.99 27.79
CA GLY A 34 -19.90 -8.22 27.54
C GLY A 34 -20.88 -8.44 28.68
N ILE A 35 -21.19 -7.38 29.42
CA ILE A 35 -22.28 -7.33 30.41
C ILE A 35 -23.04 -6.03 30.14
N SER A 36 -24.36 -6.15 29.96
CA SER A 36 -25.25 -4.99 29.85
C SER A 36 -25.65 -4.51 31.24
N PHE A 37 -25.77 -3.20 31.44
CA PHE A 37 -26.56 -2.62 32.51
C PHE A 37 -27.41 -1.47 31.96
N THR A 38 -28.72 -1.59 32.13
CA THR A 38 -29.71 -0.57 31.80
C THR A 38 -29.99 0.27 33.03
N HIS A 39 -30.03 1.60 32.90
CA HIS A 39 -30.75 2.45 33.83
C HIS A 39 -31.35 3.66 33.10
N THR A 40 -32.57 4.01 33.50
CA THR A 40 -33.43 5.02 32.85
C THR A 40 -33.71 6.18 33.80
N LEU A 41 -33.42 7.40 33.36
CA LEU A 41 -33.94 8.68 33.89
C LEU A 41 -34.10 9.60 32.65
N THR A 42 -35.31 9.86 32.11
CA THR A 42 -36.48 10.62 32.59
C THR A 42 -36.38 12.14 32.36
N SER A 43 -37.23 12.61 31.42
CA SER A 43 -37.69 14.00 31.16
C SER A 43 -36.63 15.08 30.80
N GLU A 44 -36.96 16.23 30.20
CA GLU A 44 -38.26 16.79 29.78
C GLU A 44 -38.13 17.80 28.61
N SER A 45 -39.25 18.17 27.97
CA SER A 45 -39.46 19.36 27.10
C SER A 45 -38.76 19.43 25.71
N THR A 46 -39.36 19.91 24.60
CA THR A 46 -40.74 19.81 24.04
C THR A 46 -40.73 20.23 22.54
N HIS A 47 -41.91 20.18 21.88
CA HIS A 47 -42.27 20.85 20.61
C HIS A 47 -41.79 20.28 19.26
N GLN A 48 -42.62 19.36 18.74
CA GLN A 48 -43.43 19.52 17.50
C GLN A 48 -42.86 20.31 16.30
N TYR A 49 -42.93 19.71 15.10
CA TYR A 49 -43.90 20.15 14.08
C TYR A 49 -44.20 19.04 13.05
N LEU A 50 -45.28 19.21 12.30
CA LEU A 50 -46.07 18.17 11.62
C LEU A 50 -45.43 17.53 10.36
N ALA A 51 -46.01 16.38 9.97
CA ALA A 51 -45.86 15.74 8.66
C ALA A 51 -47.17 15.82 7.87
N TRP A 52 -47.13 15.69 6.53
CA TRP A 52 -48.11 14.95 5.68
C TRP A 52 -47.78 15.07 4.17
N LEU A 53 -47.61 13.94 3.45
CA LEU A 53 -48.07 13.64 2.06
C LEU A 53 -47.20 12.59 1.32
N VAL A 54 -47.87 11.59 0.75
CA VAL A 54 -47.40 10.63 -0.29
C VAL A 54 -48.63 10.20 -1.11
N SER A 55 -48.45 9.82 -2.39
CA SER A 55 -49.48 9.43 -3.40
C SER A 55 -50.39 10.59 -3.89
N SER A 56 -50.83 10.67 -5.15
CA SER A 56 -51.07 9.63 -6.18
C SER A 56 -50.70 10.04 -7.63
N SER A 57 -50.88 9.11 -8.59
CA SER A 57 -50.84 9.29 -10.07
C SER A 57 -52.27 9.56 -10.63
N PRO A 58 -52.63 9.51 -11.96
CA PRO A 58 -51.88 9.10 -13.18
C PRO A 58 -52.20 9.88 -14.52
N VAL A 59 -51.78 9.29 -15.66
CA VAL A 59 -52.21 9.44 -17.09
C VAL A 59 -51.88 10.72 -17.89
N ASP A 60 -51.17 10.59 -19.04
CA ASP A 60 -51.67 10.88 -20.41
C ASP A 60 -50.64 10.60 -21.54
N SER A 61 -51.15 10.27 -22.74
CA SER A 61 -50.41 9.92 -23.99
C SER A 61 -51.29 10.17 -25.23
N PRO A 62 -50.74 10.41 -26.44
CA PRO A 62 -50.84 9.35 -27.47
C PRO A 62 -49.70 9.26 -28.53
N SER A 63 -49.38 8.01 -28.94
CA SER A 63 -48.71 7.56 -30.21
C SER A 63 -47.42 8.31 -30.66
N VAL A 64 -46.74 8.08 -31.81
CA VAL A 64 -46.71 7.10 -32.93
C VAL A 64 -45.17 6.83 -33.21
N SER A 65 -44.61 5.85 -33.94
CA SER A 65 -45.03 4.80 -34.91
C SER A 65 -44.10 3.56 -34.83
N GLU A 66 -44.19 2.63 -35.79
CA GLU A 66 -43.19 1.58 -36.13
C GLU A 66 -41.90 2.20 -36.76
N ASP A 67 -40.76 1.52 -36.96
CA ASP A 67 -40.52 0.09 -37.27
C ASP A 67 -39.09 -0.39 -36.87
N GLN A 68 -38.82 -1.69 -37.07
CA GLN A 68 -37.57 -2.46 -37.04
C GLN A 68 -37.03 -3.03 -35.70
N GLN A 69 -36.66 -4.31 -35.77
CA GLN A 69 -35.93 -5.13 -34.80
C GLN A 69 -34.78 -5.88 -35.52
N PRO A 70 -33.81 -6.50 -34.83
CA PRO A 70 -33.48 -6.41 -33.40
C PRO A 70 -32.02 -6.00 -33.13
N ALA A 71 -31.76 -5.41 -31.96
CA ALA A 71 -30.43 -5.35 -31.36
C ALA A 71 -30.47 -5.85 -29.91
N LEU A 72 -29.60 -6.80 -29.55
CA LEU A 72 -29.55 -7.39 -28.21
C LEU A 72 -28.92 -6.42 -27.19
N VAL A 73 -29.73 -5.50 -26.67
CA VAL A 73 -29.35 -4.59 -25.59
C VAL A 73 -29.25 -5.35 -24.26
N VAL A 74 -28.10 -5.95 -24.00
CA VAL A 74 -27.76 -6.48 -22.67
C VAL A 74 -27.57 -5.30 -21.71
N THR A 75 -28.49 -5.15 -20.76
CA THR A 75 -28.48 -4.03 -19.82
C THR A 75 -27.31 -4.13 -18.82
N PRO A 76 -26.43 -3.13 -18.71
CA PRO A 76 -25.24 -3.22 -17.86
C PRO A 76 -25.57 -3.01 -16.38
N VAL A 77 -25.56 -4.09 -15.60
CA VAL A 77 -25.72 -4.04 -14.13
C VAL A 77 -24.47 -3.43 -13.49
N ILE A 78 -24.60 -2.21 -12.98
CA ILE A 78 -23.47 -1.35 -12.53
C ILE A 78 -22.87 -1.78 -11.18
N PRO A 79 -21.56 -2.00 -11.06
CA PRO A 79 -20.85 -2.10 -9.80
C PRO A 79 -19.97 -0.85 -9.52
N LYS A 80 -20.34 -0.03 -8.53
CA LYS A 80 -19.54 1.15 -8.10
C LYS A 80 -18.60 0.84 -6.92
N ASN A 81 -17.48 1.56 -6.83
CA ASN A 81 -16.55 1.69 -5.69
C ASN A 81 -15.80 0.43 -5.16
N THR A 82 -14.63 0.14 -5.74
CA THR A 82 -13.64 -0.83 -5.22
C THR A 82 -12.67 -0.23 -4.18
N SER A 83 -13.14 0.60 -3.24
CA SER A 83 -12.28 1.22 -2.22
C SER A 83 -11.65 0.20 -1.25
N ILE A 84 -10.41 0.44 -0.79
CA ILE A 84 -9.75 -0.37 0.25
C ILE A 84 -10.08 0.22 1.65
N VAL A 85 -11.32 0.06 2.12
CA VAL A 85 -11.73 0.50 3.46
C VAL A 85 -12.69 -0.48 4.15
N ARG A 86 -12.48 -0.64 5.45
CA ARG A 86 -13.50 -0.80 6.50
C ARG A 86 -13.01 -0.02 7.72
N VAL A 87 -13.84 0.62 8.54
CA VAL A 87 -15.28 0.39 8.86
C VAL A 87 -16.03 1.73 8.80
N PRO A 88 -17.38 1.75 8.85
CA PRO A 88 -18.02 2.59 9.88
C PRO A 88 -19.09 1.83 10.67
N ASP A 89 -19.24 2.22 11.94
CA ASP A 89 -20.44 1.99 12.74
C ASP A 89 -21.14 3.35 12.87
N GLU A 90 -22.47 3.37 12.93
CA GLU A 90 -23.33 4.57 12.97
C GLU A 90 -23.93 4.81 14.37
N PRO A 91 -24.51 6.00 14.66
CA PRO A 91 -24.29 7.32 14.07
C PRO A 91 -23.97 8.41 15.13
N VAL A 92 -23.42 9.55 14.71
CA VAL A 92 -23.51 10.81 15.49
C VAL A 92 -23.93 11.96 14.59
N ILE A 93 -25.12 12.50 14.82
CA ILE A 93 -25.64 13.66 14.09
C ILE A 93 -25.02 14.94 14.66
N LYS A 94 -24.29 15.69 13.82
CA LYS A 94 -24.13 17.14 13.99
C LYS A 94 -24.44 17.85 12.69
N LYS A 95 -25.49 18.68 12.70
CA LYS A 95 -25.92 19.49 11.55
C LYS A 95 -24.89 20.59 11.28
N ALA A 96 -24.45 20.71 10.02
CA ALA A 96 -23.80 21.90 9.49
C ALA A 96 -24.66 22.45 8.34
N LYS A 97 -24.83 23.77 8.25
CA LYS A 97 -25.76 24.41 7.30
C LYS A 97 -25.26 24.27 5.85
N ARG A 98 -26.19 24.10 4.90
CA ARG A 98 -25.91 24.23 3.45
C ARG A 98 -25.43 25.64 3.13
N SER A 99 -24.47 25.77 2.22
CA SER A 99 -24.37 26.93 1.31
C SER A 99 -24.49 26.42 -0.14
N ARG A 100 -24.95 27.28 -1.04
CA ARG A 100 -25.13 26.94 -2.47
C ARG A 100 -23.82 27.21 -3.22
N SER A 101 -23.26 26.18 -3.85
CA SER A 101 -22.37 26.32 -4.99
C SER A 101 -22.66 25.19 -5.98
N GLY A 102 -22.53 25.47 -7.28
CA GLY A 102 -22.80 24.49 -8.33
C GLY A 102 -21.85 23.30 -8.18
N LYS A 103 -22.39 22.10 -7.96
CA LYS A 103 -21.59 20.88 -8.00
C LYS A 103 -21.13 20.65 -9.43
N LEU A 104 -19.84 20.88 -9.67
CA LEU A 104 -19.19 20.32 -10.85
C LEU A 104 -19.29 18.79 -10.74
N ASN A 105 -20.09 18.18 -11.60
CA ASN A 105 -20.15 16.73 -11.76
C ASN A 105 -18.86 16.27 -12.44
N LEU A 106 -17.81 16.09 -11.65
CA LEU A 106 -16.64 15.32 -12.07
C LEU A 106 -17.15 13.97 -12.58
N PRO A 107 -16.83 13.55 -13.82
CA PRO A 107 -17.19 12.23 -14.30
C PRO A 107 -16.68 11.17 -13.33
N GLU A 108 -17.49 10.14 -13.13
CA GLU A 108 -17.07 8.99 -12.34
C GLU A 108 -16.10 8.17 -13.20
N ILE A 109 -14.82 8.62 -13.21
CA ILE A 109 -13.70 8.14 -14.04
C ILE A 109 -13.83 6.65 -14.29
N ASP A 110 -13.82 6.25 -15.57
CA ASP A 110 -14.05 4.88 -16.00
C ASP A 110 -13.25 3.89 -15.15
N ARG A 111 -13.95 2.84 -14.73
CA ARG A 111 -13.45 1.80 -13.84
C ARG A 111 -13.33 0.45 -14.53
N THR A 112 -13.42 0.39 -15.86
CA THR A 112 -13.02 -0.80 -16.62
C THR A 112 -11.55 -1.13 -16.32
N PRO A 113 -11.25 -2.30 -15.71
CA PRO A 113 -9.92 -2.83 -15.75
C PRO A 113 -9.77 -3.52 -17.12
N VAL A 114 -9.19 -2.83 -18.10
CA VAL A 114 -8.93 -3.38 -19.44
C VAL A 114 -7.74 -4.34 -19.40
N VAL A 115 -7.88 -5.43 -18.63
CA VAL A 115 -7.02 -6.61 -18.61
C VAL A 115 -7.92 -7.82 -18.39
N ASN A 116 -7.91 -8.77 -19.32
CA ASN A 116 -8.75 -9.96 -19.24
C ASN A 116 -8.08 -11.02 -18.35
N TYR A 117 -8.16 -10.85 -17.02
CA TYR A 117 -7.42 -11.60 -15.99
C TYR A 117 -7.56 -13.14 -16.08
N ALA A 118 -8.58 -13.67 -16.76
CA ALA A 118 -8.84 -15.10 -16.91
C ALA A 118 -7.65 -15.88 -17.52
N MET A 119 -6.88 -15.27 -18.42
CA MET A 119 -5.80 -15.95 -19.15
C MET A 119 -4.50 -16.13 -18.34
N ALA A 120 -4.36 -15.49 -17.18
CA ALA A 120 -3.10 -15.42 -16.43
C ALA A 120 -2.97 -16.41 -15.26
N ILE A 121 -3.87 -17.39 -15.13
CA ILE A 121 -3.99 -18.25 -13.92
C ILE A 121 -3.39 -19.65 -14.10
N GLN A 122 -3.09 -20.08 -15.33
CA GLN A 122 -2.44 -21.36 -15.62
C GLN A 122 -0.91 -21.27 -15.46
N ASN A 123 -0.43 -21.47 -14.22
CA ASN A 123 0.85 -22.11 -13.84
C ASN A 123 1.16 -21.81 -12.36
N ARG A 124 0.71 -22.67 -11.44
CA ARG A 124 1.06 -22.56 -10.01
C ARG A 124 2.42 -23.20 -9.68
N ASP A 125 2.97 -24.01 -10.58
CA ASP A 125 4.18 -24.82 -10.40
C ASP A 125 5.46 -24.11 -10.88
N ASN A 126 5.47 -22.77 -10.88
CA ASN A 126 6.54 -21.95 -11.46
C ASN A 126 7.80 -21.86 -10.55
N VAL A 127 8.32 -23.01 -10.12
CA VAL A 127 9.62 -23.17 -9.44
C VAL A 127 10.74 -22.57 -10.30
N GLU A 128 10.63 -22.75 -11.61
CA GLU A 128 11.50 -22.17 -12.64
C GLU A 128 11.72 -20.66 -12.48
N ALA A 129 10.68 -19.87 -12.20
CA ALA A 129 10.80 -18.42 -12.09
C ALA A 129 11.80 -17.98 -10.99
N ARG A 130 12.06 -18.81 -9.97
CA ARG A 130 13.05 -18.48 -8.93
C ARG A 130 14.49 -18.39 -9.48
N LYS A 131 14.81 -18.94 -10.66
CA LYS A 131 16.14 -18.75 -11.27
C LYS A 131 16.45 -17.28 -11.56
N PHE A 132 15.42 -16.45 -11.73
CA PHE A 132 15.59 -15.00 -11.91
C PHE A 132 16.08 -14.28 -10.65
N LEU A 133 16.06 -14.91 -9.45
CA LEU A 133 16.70 -14.38 -8.23
C LEU A 133 18.23 -14.51 -8.22
N LEU A 134 18.81 -15.14 -9.24
CA LEU A 134 20.24 -15.14 -9.54
C LEU A 134 20.64 -14.05 -10.55
N ASP A 135 19.66 -13.28 -11.06
CA ASP A 135 19.82 -12.25 -12.08
C ASP A 135 20.65 -12.71 -13.32
N PRO A 136 20.21 -13.77 -14.02
CA PRO A 136 21.00 -14.43 -15.09
C PRO A 136 21.28 -13.57 -16.34
N LYS A 137 20.68 -12.39 -16.44
CA LYS A 137 20.89 -11.40 -17.53
C LYS A 137 21.56 -10.11 -17.05
N ASN A 138 22.15 -10.14 -15.84
CA ASN A 138 22.86 -9.02 -15.21
C ASN A 138 22.10 -7.68 -15.22
N ARG A 139 20.78 -7.72 -15.00
CA ARG A 139 19.91 -6.53 -15.05
C ARG A 139 20.08 -5.65 -13.81
N ILE A 140 20.39 -6.24 -12.66
CA ILE A 140 20.41 -5.59 -11.34
C ILE A 140 21.85 -5.33 -10.89
N SER A 141 22.11 -4.14 -10.34
CA SER A 141 23.44 -3.73 -9.90
C SER A 141 23.88 -4.40 -8.59
N ASP A 142 25.18 -4.41 -8.35
CA ASP A 142 25.81 -5.07 -7.19
C ASP A 142 25.30 -4.58 -5.83
N ASP A 143 24.86 -3.32 -5.75
CA ASP A 143 24.17 -2.74 -4.59
C ASP A 143 22.93 -3.54 -4.13
N PHE A 144 22.31 -4.33 -5.04
CA PHE A 144 21.05 -5.06 -4.79
C PHE A 144 21.03 -6.53 -5.24
N LYS A 145 22.17 -7.11 -5.64
CA LYS A 145 22.31 -8.56 -5.79
C LYS A 145 21.95 -9.25 -4.47
N ILE A 146 21.26 -10.40 -4.53
CA ILE A 146 20.74 -11.07 -3.32
C ILE A 146 21.83 -11.98 -2.72
N PRO A 147 22.38 -11.66 -1.52
CA PRO A 147 23.40 -12.51 -0.91
C PRO A 147 22.80 -13.85 -0.47
N GLU A 148 23.58 -14.93 -0.52
CA GLU A 148 23.12 -16.32 -0.31
C GLU A 148 22.27 -16.50 0.97
N ILE A 149 22.69 -15.89 2.08
CA ILE A 149 21.98 -15.91 3.38
C ILE A 149 20.57 -15.29 3.34
N LEU A 150 20.30 -14.43 2.35
CA LEU A 150 18.97 -13.87 2.08
C LEU A 150 18.22 -14.57 0.95
N GLN A 151 18.84 -15.40 0.11
CA GLN A 151 18.18 -16.03 -1.05
C GLN A 151 16.88 -16.76 -0.67
N LYS A 152 16.91 -17.60 0.38
CA LYS A 152 15.68 -18.29 0.87
C LYS A 152 14.62 -17.31 1.43
N ARG A 153 15.03 -16.15 1.96
CA ARG A 153 14.10 -15.11 2.45
C ARG A 153 13.49 -14.31 1.30
N ALA A 154 14.30 -13.93 0.31
CA ALA A 154 13.85 -13.25 -0.90
C ALA A 154 12.94 -14.15 -1.74
N GLY A 155 13.30 -15.43 -1.91
CA GLY A 155 12.49 -16.43 -2.63
C GLY A 155 11.06 -16.56 -2.09
N PHE A 156 10.86 -16.57 -0.77
CA PHE A 156 9.52 -16.52 -0.18
C PHE A 156 8.72 -15.27 -0.63
N TRP A 157 9.35 -14.09 -0.65
CA TRP A 157 8.68 -12.88 -1.10
C TRP A 157 8.47 -12.85 -2.61
N PHE A 158 9.38 -13.42 -3.38
CA PHE A 158 9.25 -13.56 -4.82
C PHE A 158 8.01 -14.40 -5.16
N ASP A 159 7.82 -15.57 -4.54
CA ASP A 159 6.60 -16.37 -4.69
C ASP A 159 5.33 -15.56 -4.34
N ILE A 160 5.39 -14.70 -3.31
CA ILE A 160 4.28 -13.82 -2.91
C ILE A 160 3.93 -12.81 -4.02
N TYR A 161 4.89 -12.35 -4.82
CA TYR A 161 4.66 -11.44 -5.96
C TYR A 161 4.43 -12.15 -7.31
N THR A 162 4.85 -13.41 -7.47
CA THR A 162 4.81 -14.11 -8.79
C THR A 162 3.86 -15.31 -8.86
N ILE A 163 3.61 -16.00 -7.74
CA ILE A 163 2.81 -17.25 -7.68
C ILE A 163 1.48 -17.04 -6.94
N TYR A 164 1.49 -16.43 -5.76
CA TYR A 164 0.31 -16.41 -4.88
C TYR A 164 -0.63 -15.22 -5.15
N GLY A 165 -1.88 -15.52 -5.48
CA GLY A 165 -2.93 -14.53 -5.75
C GLY A 165 -3.50 -13.87 -4.49
N ALA A 166 -4.33 -12.84 -4.68
CA ALA A 166 -4.97 -12.03 -3.63
C ALA A 166 -5.95 -12.81 -2.74
N ASN A 167 -6.23 -14.07 -3.07
CA ASN A 167 -7.07 -15.00 -2.32
C ASN A 167 -6.29 -16.16 -1.67
N ASP A 168 -4.99 -16.28 -1.95
CA ASP A 168 -4.11 -17.30 -1.35
C ASP A 168 -3.49 -16.77 -0.05
N HIS A 169 -3.81 -17.41 1.07
CA HIS A 169 -3.23 -17.11 2.37
C HIS A 169 -2.13 -18.11 2.73
N VAL A 170 -0.89 -17.77 2.40
CA VAL A 170 0.31 -18.56 2.73
C VAL A 170 0.52 -18.54 4.26
N VAL A 171 0.47 -19.70 4.91
CA VAL A 171 0.70 -19.88 6.34
C VAL A 171 2.12 -20.38 6.56
N HIS A 172 2.95 -19.65 7.31
CA HIS A 172 4.41 -19.89 7.35
C HIS A 172 5.03 -19.57 8.73
N HIS A 173 6.27 -20.01 8.95
CA HIS A 173 7.07 -19.67 10.14
C HIS A 173 7.50 -18.19 10.11
N VAL A 174 7.50 -17.51 11.26
CA VAL A 174 7.81 -16.06 11.36
C VAL A 174 9.28 -15.75 11.02
N ASP A 175 10.23 -16.41 11.68
CA ASP A 175 11.67 -16.12 11.46
C ASP A 175 12.26 -16.74 10.18
N TYR A 176 11.62 -17.79 9.65
CA TYR A 176 12.05 -18.56 8.48
C TYR A 176 10.90 -18.61 7.44
N PRO A 177 10.62 -17.51 6.69
CA PRO A 177 9.38 -17.40 5.92
C PRO A 177 9.20 -18.48 4.84
N TRP A 178 10.30 -18.97 4.27
CA TRP A 178 10.32 -20.08 3.32
C TRP A 178 9.81 -21.41 3.88
N ILE A 179 9.68 -21.54 5.20
CA ILE A 179 9.00 -22.68 5.84
C ILE A 179 7.50 -22.40 5.82
N VAL A 180 6.89 -22.72 4.67
CA VAL A 180 5.45 -22.72 4.47
C VAL A 180 4.86 -23.99 5.08
N PHE A 181 3.88 -23.82 5.95
CA PHE A 181 3.12 -24.90 6.56
C PHE A 181 1.92 -25.31 5.69
N ASP A 182 1.27 -24.33 5.06
CA ASP A 182 0.08 -24.54 4.23
C ASP A 182 -0.20 -23.31 3.36
N VAL A 183 -0.98 -23.47 2.28
CA VAL A 183 -1.49 -22.34 1.47
C VAL A 183 -3.01 -22.41 1.47
N VAL A 184 -3.65 -21.45 2.13
CA VAL A 184 -5.10 -21.46 2.36
C VAL A 184 -5.78 -20.58 1.32
N ASN A 185 -6.21 -21.19 0.22
CA ASN A 185 -7.02 -20.52 -0.80
C ASN A 185 -8.42 -20.14 -0.26
N THR A 186 -9.01 -19.06 -0.80
CA THR A 186 -10.32 -18.55 -0.38
C THR A 186 -11.29 -18.18 -1.52
N ASP A 187 -11.07 -18.65 -2.74
CA ASP A 187 -11.87 -18.29 -3.93
C ASP A 187 -13.35 -18.69 -3.78
N HIS A 188 -13.61 -19.87 -3.24
CA HIS A 188 -14.95 -20.38 -2.90
C HIS A 188 -15.76 -19.44 -1.98
N ILE A 189 -15.11 -18.53 -1.25
CA ILE A 189 -15.77 -17.54 -0.38
C ILE A 189 -16.20 -16.29 -1.17
N ASP A 190 -15.49 -15.95 -2.26
CA ASP A 190 -15.89 -14.89 -3.17
C ASP A 190 -16.98 -15.32 -4.15
N GLN A 191 -17.03 -16.60 -4.52
CA GLN A 191 -18.09 -17.18 -5.34
C GLN A 191 -19.44 -17.25 -4.59
N GLY A 192 -19.43 -17.44 -3.26
CA GLY A 192 -20.63 -17.58 -2.45
C GLY A 192 -21.48 -16.31 -2.28
N LYS A 193 -22.70 -16.44 -1.73
CA LYS A 193 -23.63 -15.33 -1.47
C LYS A 193 -23.16 -14.39 -0.33
N GLY A 194 -23.46 -13.09 -0.50
CA GLY A 194 -23.28 -12.02 0.51
C GLY A 194 -22.36 -10.86 0.08
N HIS A 195 -22.54 -9.69 0.70
CA HIS A 195 -21.76 -8.47 0.40
C HIS A 195 -20.24 -8.64 0.61
N ARG A 196 -19.44 -7.79 -0.05
CA ARG A 196 -17.97 -7.66 0.13
C ARG A 196 -17.57 -7.53 1.61
N TRP A 197 -18.42 -6.92 2.44
CA TRP A 197 -18.18 -6.80 3.88
C TRP A 197 -18.41 -8.11 4.66
N THR A 198 -19.38 -8.96 4.30
CA THR A 198 -19.51 -10.28 4.94
C THR A 198 -18.45 -11.26 4.43
N LYS A 199 -18.13 -11.24 3.12
CA LYS A 199 -17.12 -12.10 2.48
C LYS A 199 -15.75 -12.08 3.15
N TYR A 200 -15.11 -10.92 3.36
CA TYR A 200 -13.80 -10.91 4.05
C TYR A 200 -13.87 -11.30 5.54
N HIS A 201 -15.04 -11.20 6.22
CA HIS A 201 -15.18 -11.78 7.56
C HIS A 201 -15.20 -13.31 7.49
N LYS A 202 -15.94 -13.89 6.52
CA LYS A 202 -15.91 -15.34 6.23
C LYS A 202 -14.46 -15.79 5.93
N LYS A 203 -13.73 -15.10 5.04
CA LYS A 203 -12.31 -15.40 4.74
C LYS A 203 -11.42 -15.36 5.98
N ARG A 204 -11.47 -14.27 6.77
CA ARG A 204 -10.67 -14.15 8.00
C ARG A 204 -11.01 -15.21 9.06
N LYS A 205 -12.27 -15.62 9.17
CA LYS A 205 -12.68 -16.75 10.03
C LYS A 205 -12.09 -18.06 9.52
N TYR A 206 -12.23 -18.36 8.24
CA TYR A 206 -11.72 -19.57 7.59
C TYR A 206 -10.20 -19.73 7.75
N VAL A 207 -9.42 -18.71 7.39
CA VAL A 207 -7.95 -18.70 7.51
C VAL A 207 -7.50 -18.82 8.97
N ARG A 208 -8.24 -18.21 9.93
CA ARG A 208 -7.98 -18.41 11.36
C ARG A 208 -8.21 -19.87 11.78
N THR A 209 -9.26 -20.52 11.29
CA THR A 209 -9.56 -21.93 11.57
C THR A 209 -8.46 -22.86 11.04
N GLN A 210 -8.00 -22.71 9.80
CA GLN A 210 -6.92 -23.55 9.26
C GLN A 210 -5.60 -23.35 10.03
N ARG A 211 -5.25 -22.10 10.38
CA ARG A 211 -4.09 -21.82 11.27
C ARG A 211 -4.20 -22.48 12.65
N ILE A 212 -5.41 -22.62 13.21
CA ILE A 212 -5.63 -23.32 14.48
C ILE A 212 -5.39 -24.84 14.32
N LYS A 213 -5.80 -25.47 13.21
CA LYS A 213 -5.49 -26.88 12.91
C LYS A 213 -3.97 -27.11 12.88
N ILE A 214 -3.24 -26.28 12.13
CA ILE A 214 -1.78 -26.32 12.02
C ILE A 214 -1.13 -26.14 13.40
N LYS A 215 -1.54 -25.13 14.17
CA LYS A 215 -1.06 -24.88 15.53
C LYS A 215 -1.27 -26.08 16.47
N ASN A 216 -2.40 -26.76 16.37
CA ASN A 216 -2.69 -27.93 17.20
C ASN A 216 -1.88 -29.16 16.77
N ALA A 217 -1.67 -29.39 15.46
CA ALA A 217 -0.77 -30.44 14.98
C ALA A 217 0.69 -30.21 15.43
N LEU A 218 1.19 -28.97 15.35
CA LEU A 218 2.51 -28.59 15.88
C LEU A 218 2.62 -28.81 17.40
N ARG A 219 1.55 -28.50 18.16
CA ARG A 219 1.49 -28.79 19.60
C ARG A 219 1.55 -30.29 19.88
N ARG A 220 0.85 -31.15 19.12
CA ARG A 220 0.94 -32.61 19.26
C ARG A 220 2.35 -33.11 18.92
N LEU A 221 2.93 -32.68 17.79
CA LEU A 221 4.31 -32.97 17.40
C LEU A 221 5.32 -32.58 18.50
N SER A 222 5.14 -31.44 19.17
CA SER A 222 6.01 -31.00 20.27
C SER A 222 5.99 -31.89 21.52
N LYS A 223 4.97 -32.76 21.66
CA LYS A 223 4.82 -33.71 22.78
C LYS A 223 5.26 -35.15 22.45
N LYS A 224 5.40 -35.55 21.18
CA LYS A 224 5.72 -36.93 20.80
C LYS A 224 7.12 -37.35 21.28
N ARG A 225 7.26 -38.61 21.72
CA ARG A 225 8.54 -39.27 22.02
C ARG A 225 9.25 -39.81 20.76
N SER A 226 8.50 -40.22 19.74
CA SER A 226 9.01 -40.77 18.47
C SER A 226 8.33 -40.11 17.26
N PHE A 227 9.05 -40.10 16.13
CA PHE A 227 8.62 -39.50 14.86
C PHE A 227 8.62 -40.48 13.66
N LYS A 228 8.87 -41.78 13.88
CA LYS A 228 8.95 -42.77 12.79
C LYS A 228 7.63 -42.87 11.98
N ASN A 229 6.49 -42.94 12.66
CA ASN A 229 5.20 -43.28 12.04
C ASN A 229 4.26 -42.06 11.91
N LEU A 230 4.76 -40.93 11.41
CA LEU A 230 3.92 -39.73 11.16
C LEU A 230 3.11 -39.87 9.86
N LYS A 231 1.84 -39.47 9.89
CA LYS A 231 0.93 -39.47 8.73
C LYS A 231 0.28 -38.08 8.53
N GLY A 232 -0.18 -37.81 7.31
CA GLY A 232 -0.96 -36.61 6.95
C GLY A 232 -0.29 -35.29 7.35
N LEU A 233 -1.07 -34.37 7.93
CA LEU A 233 -0.61 -33.03 8.34
C LEU A 233 0.60 -33.07 9.29
N GLU A 234 0.74 -34.09 10.14
CA GLU A 234 1.90 -34.18 11.05
C GLU A 234 3.19 -34.57 10.30
N LYS A 235 3.09 -35.36 9.23
CA LYS A 235 4.23 -35.66 8.34
C LYS A 235 4.61 -34.41 7.53
N LYS A 236 3.63 -33.77 6.84
CA LYS A 236 3.82 -32.50 6.09
C LYS A 236 4.55 -31.44 6.92
N LEU A 237 4.12 -31.23 8.18
CA LEU A 237 4.72 -30.24 9.07
C LEU A 237 6.10 -30.65 9.59
N TYR A 238 6.34 -31.95 9.83
CA TYR A 238 7.67 -32.44 10.20
C TYR A 238 8.68 -32.19 9.07
N ASP A 239 8.30 -32.52 7.84
CA ASP A 239 9.14 -32.45 6.64
C ASP A 239 9.45 -31.01 6.24
N ALA A 240 8.44 -30.12 6.25
CA ALA A 240 8.63 -28.68 5.97
C ALA A 240 9.66 -28.01 6.90
N MET A 241 9.89 -28.59 8.09
CA MET A 241 10.90 -28.15 9.06
C MET A 241 12.10 -29.09 9.17
N ALA A 242 12.30 -30.05 8.26
CA ALA A 242 13.41 -31.01 8.35
C ALA A 242 14.79 -30.32 8.42
N SER A 243 14.98 -29.22 7.69
CA SER A 243 16.20 -28.41 7.68
C SER A 243 16.46 -27.59 8.95
N LEU A 244 15.52 -27.53 9.90
CA LEU A 244 15.72 -26.84 11.18
C LEU A 244 16.49 -27.73 12.17
N LYS A 245 17.75 -27.35 12.43
CA LYS A 245 18.65 -27.95 13.43
C LYS A 245 18.10 -27.81 14.85
N GLY A 246 18.56 -28.68 15.75
CA GLY A 246 18.23 -28.67 17.17
C GLY A 246 17.08 -29.61 17.57
N ASN A 247 16.69 -29.57 18.84
CA ASN A 247 15.72 -30.51 19.41
C ASN A 247 14.33 -30.39 18.75
N ARG A 248 13.89 -31.45 18.04
CA ARG A 248 12.64 -31.44 17.25
C ARG A 248 11.41 -31.05 18.07
N ARG A 249 11.28 -31.50 19.32
CA ARG A 249 10.16 -31.11 20.22
C ARG A 249 10.15 -29.61 20.48
N ALA A 250 11.32 -28.99 20.66
CA ALA A 250 11.46 -27.54 20.82
C ALA A 250 11.16 -26.77 19.52
N VAL A 251 11.61 -27.26 18.36
CA VAL A 251 11.29 -26.69 17.04
C VAL A 251 9.78 -26.63 16.81
N PHE A 252 9.05 -27.72 17.04
CA PHE A 252 7.59 -27.75 16.87
C PHE A 252 6.87 -26.87 17.89
N ARG A 253 7.36 -26.79 19.14
CA ARG A 253 6.83 -25.88 20.17
C ARG A 253 6.97 -24.42 19.71
N HIS A 254 8.15 -24.03 19.21
CA HIS A 254 8.42 -22.68 18.69
C HIS A 254 7.52 -22.34 17.51
N ALA A 255 7.45 -23.21 16.50
CA ALA A 255 6.60 -23.03 15.32
C ALA A 255 5.10 -22.88 15.68
N SER A 256 4.63 -23.56 16.74
CA SER A 256 3.22 -23.48 17.18
C SER A 256 2.79 -22.11 17.71
N VAL A 257 3.74 -21.23 18.07
CA VAL A 257 3.49 -19.85 18.49
C VAL A 257 3.98 -18.83 17.45
N ASN A 258 5.10 -19.11 16.78
CA ASN A 258 5.73 -18.23 15.80
C ASN A 258 5.31 -18.55 14.35
N MET A 259 4.00 -18.47 14.09
CA MET A 259 3.40 -18.62 12.75
C MET A 259 2.60 -17.39 12.30
N ARG A 260 2.71 -17.05 11.01
CA ARG A 260 1.99 -15.95 10.35
C ARG A 260 1.12 -16.50 9.21
N SER A 261 0.15 -15.71 8.76
CA SER A 261 -0.36 -15.81 7.39
C SER A 261 0.02 -14.52 6.65
N GLN A 262 0.58 -14.69 5.46
CA GLN A 262 0.82 -13.64 4.49
C GLN A 262 -0.20 -13.80 3.36
N LEU A 263 -0.70 -12.69 2.82
CA LEU A 263 -1.54 -12.70 1.63
C LEU A 263 -0.63 -12.71 0.40
N GLY A 264 -0.99 -13.50 -0.61
CA GLY A 264 -0.42 -13.38 -1.95
C GLY A 264 -0.64 -11.98 -2.52
N GLN A 265 0.31 -11.51 -3.32
CA GLN A 265 0.36 -10.15 -3.86
C GLN A 265 0.44 -10.13 -5.40
N ARG A 266 0.42 -11.30 -6.06
CA ARG A 266 0.56 -11.43 -7.52
C ARG A 266 -0.37 -10.52 -8.31
N ASP A 267 -1.65 -10.51 -7.98
CA ASP A 267 -2.65 -9.76 -8.76
C ASP A 267 -2.46 -8.24 -8.59
N PHE A 268 -2.10 -7.79 -7.38
CA PHE A 268 -1.71 -6.40 -7.12
C PHE A 268 -0.37 -6.04 -7.78
N PHE A 269 0.55 -7.00 -7.91
CA PHE A 269 1.83 -6.80 -8.59
C PHE A 269 1.65 -6.69 -10.11
N LEU A 270 0.73 -7.45 -10.70
CA LEU A 270 0.31 -7.29 -12.09
C LEU A 270 -0.33 -5.91 -12.33
N GLU A 271 -1.28 -5.48 -11.47
CA GLU A 271 -1.84 -4.12 -11.51
C GLU A 271 -0.75 -3.04 -11.37
N ALA A 272 0.26 -3.27 -10.53
CA ALA A 272 1.40 -2.38 -10.35
C ALA A 272 2.32 -2.33 -11.59
N LEU A 273 2.57 -3.45 -12.27
CA LEU A 273 3.37 -3.49 -13.50
C LEU A 273 2.71 -2.65 -14.60
N VAL A 274 1.39 -2.73 -14.72
CA VAL A 274 0.57 -1.93 -15.65
C VAL A 274 0.63 -0.44 -15.31
N ASN A 275 0.42 -0.07 -14.04
CA ASN A 275 0.31 1.33 -13.61
C ASN A 275 1.66 2.05 -13.43
N SER A 276 2.71 1.34 -13.00
CA SER A 276 4.03 1.91 -12.69
C SER A 276 4.66 2.67 -13.86
N ASN A 277 4.47 2.17 -15.08
CA ASN A 277 5.10 2.71 -16.29
C ASN A 277 4.71 4.17 -16.60
N LYS A 278 3.54 4.63 -16.13
CA LYS A 278 3.12 6.05 -16.19
C LYS A 278 4.11 7.00 -15.50
N TYR A 279 4.76 6.52 -14.44
CA TYR A 279 5.59 7.35 -13.55
C TYR A 279 7.06 6.92 -13.52
N LEU A 280 7.38 5.65 -13.80
CA LEU A 280 8.73 5.11 -13.65
C LEU A 280 9.81 5.95 -14.35
N PRO A 281 9.67 6.39 -15.63
CA PRO A 281 10.71 7.20 -16.27
C PRO A 281 11.00 8.51 -15.53
N PHE A 282 9.97 9.24 -15.08
CA PHE A 282 10.17 10.43 -14.23
C PHE A 282 10.90 10.07 -12.93
N ILE A 283 10.56 8.95 -12.30
CA ILE A 283 11.18 8.51 -11.05
C ILE A 283 12.64 8.11 -11.28
N GLU A 284 12.92 7.26 -12.28
CA GLU A 284 14.24 6.80 -12.68
C GLU A 284 15.16 8.00 -12.95
N GLY A 285 14.79 8.91 -13.85
CA GLY A 285 15.58 10.10 -14.14
C GLY A 285 15.75 11.05 -12.94
N HIS A 286 14.79 11.10 -12.01
CA HIS A 286 14.94 11.88 -10.77
C HIS A 286 15.84 11.21 -9.72
N PHE A 287 16.05 9.89 -9.81
CA PHE A 287 17.01 9.14 -9.01
C PHE A 287 18.40 9.20 -9.65
N GLU A 288 18.53 8.99 -10.97
CA GLU A 288 19.77 9.16 -11.74
C GLU A 288 20.38 10.55 -11.54
N SER A 289 19.59 11.63 -11.72
CA SER A 289 20.03 13.03 -11.51
C SER A 289 20.39 13.38 -10.06
N LYS A 290 20.31 12.43 -9.14
CA LYS A 290 20.79 12.53 -7.76
C LYS A 290 21.90 11.53 -7.43
N GLY A 291 22.37 10.72 -8.38
CA GLY A 291 23.33 9.64 -8.09
C GLY A 291 22.74 8.62 -7.13
N LEU A 292 21.50 8.20 -7.37
CA LEU A 292 20.82 7.12 -6.66
C LEU A 292 20.63 5.93 -7.61
N PRO A 293 20.84 4.69 -7.14
CA PRO A 293 20.49 3.50 -7.91
C PRO A 293 19.03 3.51 -8.35
N ILE A 294 18.80 3.23 -9.63
CA ILE A 294 17.45 3.22 -10.23
C ILE A 294 16.55 2.17 -9.60
N GLU A 295 17.11 1.09 -9.06
CA GLU A 295 16.42 0.04 -8.30
C GLU A 295 15.49 0.61 -7.22
N LEU A 296 15.91 1.67 -6.52
CA LEU A 296 15.15 2.30 -5.44
C LEU A 296 13.83 2.93 -5.91
N SER A 297 13.68 3.21 -7.20
CA SER A 297 12.40 3.63 -7.81
C SER A 297 11.29 2.57 -7.72
N ARG A 298 11.63 1.30 -7.45
CA ARG A 298 10.67 0.20 -7.31
C ARG A 298 10.06 0.08 -5.91
N LEU A 299 10.50 0.87 -4.92
CA LEU A 299 9.91 0.87 -3.57
C LEU A 299 8.37 1.02 -3.54
N PRO A 300 7.71 1.81 -4.42
CA PRO A 300 6.25 1.87 -4.50
C PRO A 300 5.54 0.54 -4.84
N PHE A 301 6.20 -0.45 -5.43
CA PHE A 301 5.64 -1.81 -5.56
C PHE A 301 5.43 -2.47 -4.19
N VAL A 302 6.36 -2.24 -3.25
CA VAL A 302 6.32 -2.79 -1.88
C VAL A 302 5.40 -1.97 -0.97
N GLU A 303 5.42 -0.64 -1.09
CA GLU A 303 4.66 0.26 -0.20
C GLU A 303 3.18 0.37 -0.59
N SER A 304 2.83 0.44 -1.89
CA SER A 304 1.41 0.58 -2.31
C SER A 304 0.99 -0.28 -3.52
N SER A 305 1.89 -1.10 -4.08
CA SER A 305 1.70 -1.71 -5.40
C SER A 305 1.38 -0.66 -6.48
N PHE A 306 2.13 0.46 -6.46
CA PHE A 306 1.95 1.63 -7.33
C PHE A 306 0.54 2.28 -7.33
N ASN A 307 -0.32 1.92 -6.37
CA ASN A 307 -1.66 2.50 -6.23
C ASN A 307 -1.59 3.99 -5.83
N GLU A 308 -1.88 4.86 -6.79
CA GLU A 308 -2.01 6.31 -6.69
C GLU A 308 -2.91 6.78 -5.54
N LYS A 309 -4.00 6.05 -5.31
CA LYS A 309 -5.09 6.38 -4.39
C LYS A 309 -4.89 5.73 -3.01
N ALA A 310 -3.71 5.12 -2.77
CA ALA A 310 -3.40 4.44 -1.53
C ALA A 310 -3.32 5.41 -0.35
N TYR A 311 -4.17 5.17 0.65
CA TYR A 311 -4.17 5.87 1.93
C TYR A 311 -4.25 4.84 3.06
N SER A 312 -3.24 4.78 3.94
CA SER A 312 -3.19 3.76 5.00
C SER A 312 -4.04 4.13 6.21
N LYS A 313 -4.39 3.13 7.02
CA LYS A 313 -5.12 3.31 8.28
C LYS A 313 -4.38 4.17 9.32
N VAL A 314 -3.07 4.33 9.18
CA VAL A 314 -2.24 5.21 10.04
C VAL A 314 -1.89 6.54 9.36
N GLY A 315 -2.50 6.84 8.21
CA GLY A 315 -2.45 8.14 7.54
C GLY A 315 -1.31 8.30 6.53
N ALA A 316 -0.60 7.25 6.14
CA ALA A 316 0.31 7.27 4.98
C ALA A 316 -0.47 7.54 3.68
N ALA A 317 0.14 8.16 2.67
CA ALA A 317 -0.54 8.52 1.42
C ALA A 317 0.36 8.41 0.19
N GLY A 318 -0.27 8.16 -0.97
CA GLY A 318 0.36 8.12 -2.29
C GLY A 318 1.18 6.86 -2.55
N ILE A 319 1.78 6.78 -3.74
CA ILE A 319 2.54 5.58 -4.17
C ILE A 319 3.73 5.26 -3.24
N TRP A 320 4.29 6.29 -2.59
CA TRP A 320 5.41 6.19 -1.66
C TRP A 320 5.01 6.02 -0.19
N GLN A 321 3.71 5.93 0.13
CA GLN A 321 3.18 5.82 1.50
C GLN A 321 3.83 6.78 2.53
N ILE A 322 4.05 8.03 2.14
CA ILE A 322 4.76 8.99 3.00
C ILE A 322 3.88 9.34 4.21
N MET A 323 4.39 9.13 5.42
CA MET A 323 3.70 9.49 6.67
C MET A 323 3.64 11.02 6.88
N PRO A 324 2.56 11.57 7.49
CA PRO A 324 2.41 13.03 7.67
C PRO A 324 3.55 13.66 8.49
N LYS A 325 4.03 12.94 9.52
CA LYS A 325 5.16 13.37 10.36
C LYS A 325 6.47 13.44 9.58
N SER A 326 6.67 12.52 8.62
CA SER A 326 7.88 12.48 7.78
C SER A 326 7.86 13.60 6.74
N ALA A 327 6.70 13.91 6.18
CA ALA A 327 6.49 14.96 5.18
C ALA A 327 6.63 16.41 5.72
N LYS A 328 6.55 16.62 7.04
CA LYS A 328 6.46 17.96 7.65
C LYS A 328 7.64 18.84 7.23
N GLY A 329 7.33 19.99 6.62
CA GLY A 329 8.33 20.96 6.14
C GLY A 329 8.94 20.66 4.77
N SER A 330 8.57 19.55 4.12
CA SER A 330 9.03 19.18 2.78
C SER A 330 7.92 19.01 1.75
N LEU A 331 6.68 18.74 2.18
CA LEU A 331 5.49 18.59 1.34
C LEU A 331 4.31 19.29 2.04
N ILE A 332 3.46 19.97 1.26
CA ILE A 332 2.26 20.64 1.78
C ILE A 332 1.20 19.59 2.13
N LYS A 333 0.67 19.67 3.36
CA LYS A 333 -0.56 18.99 3.77
C LYS A 333 -1.50 19.95 4.52
N ASN A 334 -2.71 20.11 4.02
CA ASN A 334 -3.86 20.76 4.65
C ASN A 334 -5.16 20.12 4.12
N ASP A 335 -6.33 20.67 4.46
CA ASP A 335 -7.63 20.06 4.10
C ASP A 335 -7.93 20.07 2.58
N THR A 336 -7.27 20.96 1.83
CA THR A 336 -7.45 21.14 0.38
C THR A 336 -6.34 20.52 -0.47
N LEU A 337 -5.16 20.28 0.11
CA LEU A 337 -3.93 19.86 -0.58
C LEU A 337 -3.18 18.81 0.24
N ASP A 338 -2.80 17.69 -0.38
CA ASP A 338 -1.91 16.70 0.24
C ASP A 338 -0.86 16.21 -0.77
N GLU A 339 0.26 16.93 -0.87
CA GLU A 339 1.33 16.67 -1.87
C GLU A 339 2.02 15.30 -1.73
N ARG A 340 1.65 14.52 -0.71
CA ARG A 340 2.07 13.13 -0.53
C ARG A 340 1.37 12.18 -1.51
N SER A 341 0.17 12.50 -2.02
CA SER A 341 -0.48 11.72 -3.09
C SER A 341 0.10 12.00 -4.47
N SER A 342 0.67 13.19 -4.68
CA SER A 342 1.32 13.61 -5.93
C SER A 342 2.49 12.68 -6.28
N PRO A 343 2.43 11.86 -7.35
CA PRO A 343 3.50 10.90 -7.66
C PRO A 343 4.83 11.60 -7.89
N PHE A 344 4.81 12.78 -8.53
CA PHE A 344 5.98 13.57 -8.84
C PHE A 344 6.61 14.24 -7.60
N LYS A 345 5.81 14.87 -6.71
CA LYS A 345 6.35 15.56 -5.52
C LYS A 345 6.81 14.57 -4.43
N SER A 346 6.03 13.51 -4.21
CA SER A 346 6.40 12.43 -3.29
C SER A 346 7.70 11.72 -3.72
N THR A 347 7.94 11.57 -5.03
CA THR A 347 9.21 11.09 -5.59
C THR A 347 10.39 11.99 -5.24
N ILE A 348 10.25 13.32 -5.41
CA ILE A 348 11.33 14.28 -5.08
C ILE A 348 11.70 14.19 -3.59
N TYR A 349 10.69 14.04 -2.72
CA TYR A 349 10.87 13.79 -1.30
C TYR A 349 11.55 12.44 -1.02
N ALA A 350 11.07 11.34 -1.63
CA ALA A 350 11.57 9.99 -1.38
C ALA A 350 13.05 9.84 -1.76
N ALA A 351 13.45 10.38 -2.92
CA ALA A 351 14.84 10.43 -3.35
C ALA A 351 15.72 11.18 -2.33
N ASN A 352 15.26 12.33 -1.81
CA ASN A 352 15.99 13.06 -0.76
C ASN A 352 16.08 12.27 0.55
N HIS A 353 15.02 11.55 0.93
CA HIS A 353 14.98 10.72 2.13
C HIS A 353 15.98 9.56 2.04
N LEU A 354 15.98 8.84 0.92
CA LEU A 354 16.85 7.69 0.69
C LEU A 354 18.33 8.13 0.58
N LYS A 355 18.63 9.23 -0.13
CA LYS A 355 19.99 9.79 -0.19
C LYS A 355 20.52 10.19 1.20
N ARG A 356 19.67 10.81 2.03
CA ARG A 356 20.00 11.18 3.41
C ARG A 356 20.26 9.94 4.27
N ASP A 357 19.41 8.93 4.16
CA ASP A 357 19.47 7.74 5.01
C ASP A 357 20.66 6.86 4.66
N PHE A 358 20.97 6.69 3.38
CA PHE A 358 22.22 6.06 2.95
C PHE A 358 23.45 6.79 3.48
N ARG A 359 23.53 8.12 3.33
CA ARG A 359 24.65 8.93 3.87
C ARG A 359 24.86 8.80 5.38
N ILE A 360 23.84 8.43 6.14
CA ILE A 360 23.90 8.24 7.61
C ILE A 360 24.13 6.77 8.00
N LEU A 361 23.79 5.81 7.13
CA LEU A 361 23.79 4.38 7.43
C LEU A 361 24.90 3.59 6.74
N GLY A 362 25.38 4.04 5.57
CA GLY A 362 26.47 3.42 4.81
C GLY A 362 26.15 2.04 4.22
N ASP A 363 24.87 1.69 4.06
CA ASP A 363 24.39 0.39 3.58
C ASP A 363 22.97 0.57 2.99
N TRP A 364 22.75 0.17 1.74
CA TRP A 364 21.45 0.33 1.08
C TRP A 364 20.36 -0.51 1.71
N GLY A 365 20.67 -1.71 2.19
CA GLY A 365 19.70 -2.56 2.89
C GLY A 365 19.18 -1.92 4.18
N MET A 366 20.06 -1.22 4.90
CA MET A 366 19.71 -0.41 6.07
C MET A 366 18.91 0.82 5.68
N ALA A 367 19.25 1.52 4.58
CA ALA A 367 18.49 2.68 4.11
C ALA A 367 17.08 2.31 3.62
N VAL A 368 16.94 1.23 2.84
CA VAL A 368 15.66 0.63 2.44
C VAL A 368 14.85 0.23 3.68
N THR A 369 15.44 -0.48 4.64
CA THR A 369 14.73 -0.87 5.87
C THR A 369 14.41 0.33 6.77
N ALA A 370 15.22 1.40 6.73
CA ALA A 370 14.97 2.65 7.45
C ALA A 370 13.78 3.44 6.90
N TYR A 371 13.44 3.28 5.62
CA TYR A 371 12.23 3.86 5.02
C TYR A 371 10.97 3.38 5.77
N ASN A 372 10.89 2.07 6.01
CA ASN A 372 9.76 1.42 6.69
C ASN A 372 9.85 1.49 8.22
N TYR A 373 11.02 1.22 8.80
CA TYR A 373 11.20 1.08 10.26
C TYR A 373 11.67 2.37 10.96
N GLY A 374 12.08 3.39 10.20
CA GLY A 374 12.60 4.66 10.68
C GLY A 374 14.10 4.63 10.98
N ILE A 375 14.85 5.57 10.39
CA ILE A 375 16.31 5.71 10.55
C ILE A 375 16.79 5.68 12.00
N GLY A 376 16.08 6.31 12.95
CA GLY A 376 16.47 6.31 14.37
C GLY A 376 16.48 4.89 14.97
N ASN A 377 15.55 4.03 14.56
CA ASN A 377 15.47 2.65 15.02
C ASN A 377 16.53 1.77 14.36
N ILE A 378 16.84 1.99 13.07
CA ILE A 378 17.96 1.32 12.39
C ILE A 378 19.30 1.76 12.99
N ARG A 379 19.53 3.05 13.28
CA ARG A 379 20.75 3.52 13.99
C ARG A 379 20.89 2.90 15.38
N LYS A 380 19.80 2.77 16.12
CA LYS A 380 19.78 2.07 17.42
C LYS A 380 20.14 0.59 17.24
N ALA A 381 19.52 -0.10 16.28
CA ALA A 381 19.78 -1.49 15.99
C ALA A 381 21.23 -1.73 15.52
N LYS A 382 21.77 -0.89 14.62
CA LYS A 382 23.16 -0.94 14.13
C LYS A 382 24.15 -0.90 15.29
N ARG A 383 23.97 0.05 16.22
CA ARG A 383 24.78 0.16 17.43
C ARG A 383 24.64 -1.06 18.35
N GLN A 384 23.41 -1.50 18.63
CA GLN A 384 23.15 -2.64 19.53
C GLN A 384 23.66 -3.99 19.01
N THR A 385 23.82 -4.14 17.69
CA THR A 385 24.24 -5.41 17.05
C THR A 385 25.66 -5.38 16.49
N ARG A 386 26.37 -4.24 16.62
CA ARG A 386 27.66 -3.96 15.95
C ARG A 386 27.60 -4.31 14.45
N ALA A 387 26.50 -3.94 13.79
CA ALA A 387 26.23 -4.30 12.41
C ALA A 387 27.04 -3.46 11.42
N LYS A 388 27.59 -4.10 10.38
CA LYS A 388 28.04 -3.43 9.17
C LYS A 388 26.89 -3.29 8.18
N THR A 389 26.15 -4.38 7.92
CA THR A 389 25.06 -4.46 6.92
C THR A 389 23.69 -4.79 7.53
N ILE A 390 22.61 -4.69 6.76
CA ILE A 390 21.26 -5.10 7.20
C ILE A 390 21.18 -6.58 7.67
N ILE A 391 22.02 -7.46 7.11
CA ILE A 391 22.05 -8.90 7.43
C ILE A 391 22.42 -9.13 8.90
N ASP A 392 23.39 -8.38 9.40
CA ASP A 392 23.78 -8.40 10.82
C ASP A 392 22.60 -8.04 11.72
N ILE A 393 21.81 -7.04 11.34
CA ILE A 393 20.62 -6.63 12.09
C ILE A 393 19.56 -7.74 12.06
N ILE A 394 19.28 -8.34 10.90
CA ILE A 394 18.31 -9.44 10.75
C ILE A 394 18.68 -10.64 11.63
N ASN A 395 19.96 -11.00 11.69
CA ASN A 395 20.43 -12.16 12.44
C ASN A 395 20.57 -11.89 13.94
N ARG A 396 21.17 -10.75 14.32
CA ARG A 396 21.58 -10.46 15.70
C ARG A 396 20.50 -9.75 16.51
N ASN A 397 19.64 -8.92 15.90
CA ASN A 397 18.66 -8.12 16.64
C ASN A 397 17.51 -8.97 17.20
N LYS A 398 17.37 -8.98 18.53
CA LYS A 398 16.31 -9.70 19.24
C LYS A 398 15.19 -8.77 19.77
N SER A 399 15.24 -7.47 19.46
CA SER A 399 14.21 -6.52 19.91
C SER A 399 12.86 -6.81 19.25
N ALA A 400 11.80 -6.94 20.06
CA ALA A 400 10.43 -7.13 19.57
C ALA A 400 9.93 -6.00 18.65
N ALA A 401 10.50 -4.79 18.76
CA ALA A 401 10.21 -3.68 17.85
C ALA A 401 10.71 -3.94 16.42
N PHE A 402 11.83 -4.67 16.26
CA PHE A 402 12.32 -5.13 14.95
C PHE A 402 11.58 -6.42 14.55
N GLY A 403 10.26 -6.27 14.39
CA GLY A 403 9.33 -7.36 14.13
C GLY A 403 9.37 -7.87 12.69
N PHE A 404 8.38 -8.69 12.33
CA PHE A 404 8.34 -9.41 11.05
C PHE A 404 8.45 -8.48 9.83
N ALA A 405 7.81 -7.30 9.80
CA ALA A 405 7.90 -6.38 8.67
C ALA A 405 9.34 -5.89 8.48
N SER A 406 9.92 -5.28 9.53
CA SER A 406 11.28 -4.74 9.51
C SER A 406 12.36 -5.80 9.20
N LYS A 407 12.20 -7.04 9.71
CA LYS A 407 13.09 -8.18 9.39
C LYS A 407 13.05 -8.63 7.93
N ASN A 408 12.04 -8.24 7.17
CA ASN A 408 11.79 -8.73 5.82
C ASN A 408 11.74 -7.64 4.75
N PHE A 409 11.61 -6.35 5.11
CA PHE A 409 11.37 -5.26 4.16
C PHE A 409 12.40 -5.19 3.03
N TYR A 410 13.70 -5.35 3.35
CA TYR A 410 14.75 -5.45 2.33
C TYR A 410 14.58 -6.69 1.44
N SER A 411 14.21 -7.85 2.00
CA SER A 411 13.99 -9.09 1.24
C SER A 411 12.75 -9.03 0.34
N SER A 412 11.69 -8.33 0.73
CA SER A 412 10.55 -8.06 -0.14
C SER A 412 10.90 -7.06 -1.25
N PHE A 413 11.74 -6.06 -0.95
CA PHE A 413 12.22 -5.11 -1.96
C PHE A 413 13.12 -5.77 -3.01
N VAL A 414 14.13 -6.56 -2.61
CA VAL A 414 14.95 -7.27 -3.60
C VAL A 414 14.17 -8.35 -4.35
N ALA A 415 13.15 -8.97 -3.75
CA ALA A 415 12.24 -9.85 -4.49
C ALA A 415 11.44 -9.09 -5.56
N VAL A 416 10.94 -7.89 -5.23
CA VAL A 416 10.23 -7.01 -6.17
C VAL A 416 11.09 -6.60 -7.37
N ILE A 417 12.35 -6.19 -7.16
CA ILE A 417 13.18 -5.73 -8.29
C ILE A 417 13.49 -6.87 -9.26
N HIS A 418 13.71 -8.10 -8.78
CA HIS A 418 13.89 -9.26 -9.67
C HIS A 418 12.57 -9.65 -10.36
N ALA A 419 11.43 -9.56 -9.66
CA ALA A 419 10.12 -9.84 -10.25
C ALA A 419 9.70 -8.80 -11.32
N GLU A 420 10.13 -7.54 -11.21
CA GLU A 420 9.90 -6.52 -12.26
C GLU A 420 11.00 -6.52 -13.33
N ALA A 421 12.25 -6.82 -12.99
CA ALA A 421 13.34 -6.97 -13.97
C ALA A 421 13.08 -8.10 -14.96
N TYR A 422 12.35 -9.16 -14.56
CA TYR A 422 12.05 -10.33 -15.39
C TYR A 422 10.54 -10.51 -15.65
N HIS A 423 9.73 -9.44 -15.58
CA HIS A 423 8.27 -9.55 -15.69
C HIS A 423 7.79 -10.18 -17.01
N ASN A 424 8.48 -9.89 -18.12
CA ASN A 424 8.17 -10.48 -19.43
C ASN A 424 8.41 -11.99 -19.43
N GLU A 425 9.56 -12.43 -18.90
CA GLU A 425 9.89 -13.85 -18.77
C GLU A 425 9.01 -14.61 -17.74
N ILE A 426 8.57 -13.94 -16.67
CA ILE A 426 7.79 -14.56 -15.57
C ILE A 426 6.29 -14.68 -15.90
N PHE A 427 5.67 -13.63 -16.43
CA PHE A 427 4.21 -13.53 -16.57
C PHE A 427 3.71 -13.67 -18.01
N LYS A 428 4.54 -13.26 -18.98
CA LYS A 428 4.21 -13.11 -20.42
C LYS A 428 3.13 -12.06 -20.70
N ASN A 429 3.25 -11.37 -21.85
CA ASN A 429 2.21 -10.54 -22.48
C ASN A 429 1.52 -9.48 -21.59
N ILE A 430 2.25 -8.81 -20.69
CA ILE A 430 1.71 -7.69 -19.91
C ILE A 430 1.74 -6.40 -20.75
N SER A 431 0.57 -5.90 -21.14
CA SER A 431 0.44 -4.54 -21.69
C SER A 431 0.58 -3.51 -20.56
N ARG A 432 1.57 -2.62 -20.64
CA ARG A 432 1.79 -1.54 -19.66
C ARG A 432 1.23 -0.23 -20.19
N LEU A 433 0.70 0.63 -19.30
CA LEU A 433 0.22 1.95 -19.69
C LEU A 433 1.37 2.84 -20.21
N PRO A 434 1.13 3.75 -21.17
CA PRO A 434 2.18 4.63 -21.68
C PRO A 434 2.76 5.52 -20.58
N ALA A 435 4.06 5.85 -20.71
CA ALA A 435 4.73 6.79 -19.81
C ALA A 435 4.17 8.21 -19.99
N LEU A 436 3.99 8.94 -18.90
CA LEU A 436 3.53 10.33 -18.98
C LEU A 436 4.68 11.23 -19.43
N ASN A 437 4.47 11.95 -20.54
CA ASN A 437 5.39 12.98 -21.00
C ASN A 437 5.11 14.27 -20.21
N VAL A 438 5.95 14.59 -19.24
CA VAL A 438 5.64 15.56 -18.16
C VAL A 438 6.47 16.83 -18.28
N ALA A 439 5.83 17.97 -18.06
CA ALA A 439 6.48 19.23 -17.71
C ALA A 439 5.94 19.76 -16.37
N SER A 440 6.62 20.75 -15.79
CA SER A 440 6.15 21.44 -14.59
C SER A 440 6.61 22.88 -14.47
N ALA A 441 5.81 23.71 -13.82
CA ALA A 441 6.13 25.09 -13.49
C ALA A 441 5.58 25.47 -12.11
N LYS A 442 6.15 26.47 -11.46
CA LYS A 442 5.64 27.09 -10.22
C LYS A 442 4.75 28.28 -10.54
N LEU A 443 3.75 28.49 -9.70
CA LEU A 443 2.92 29.71 -9.72
C LEU A 443 3.72 30.95 -9.26
N LYS A 444 3.81 31.98 -10.11
CA LYS A 444 4.35 33.32 -9.77
C LYS A 444 3.45 34.08 -8.77
N ARG A 445 2.14 33.78 -8.72
CA ARG A 445 1.13 34.40 -7.84
C ARG A 445 0.02 33.40 -7.47
N SER A 446 -0.73 33.66 -6.39
CA SER A 446 -1.81 32.77 -5.95
C SER A 446 -3.03 32.83 -6.88
N ILE A 447 -3.39 31.68 -7.47
CA ILE A 447 -4.58 31.50 -8.31
C ILE A 447 -5.64 30.63 -7.64
N ARG A 448 -6.85 30.59 -8.22
CA ARG A 448 -7.90 29.63 -7.88
C ARG A 448 -7.63 28.29 -8.58
N ALA A 449 -7.87 27.16 -7.92
CA ALA A 449 -7.55 25.84 -8.46
C ALA A 449 -8.29 25.55 -9.79
N GLN A 450 -9.56 25.95 -9.91
CA GLN A 450 -10.34 25.77 -11.15
C GLN A 450 -9.87 26.69 -12.29
N SER A 451 -8.99 27.67 -12.05
CA SER A 451 -8.37 28.43 -13.13
C SER A 451 -7.32 27.62 -13.92
N LEU A 452 -6.84 26.50 -13.38
CA LEU A 452 -5.81 25.67 -14.05
C LEU A 452 -6.28 25.09 -15.39
N THR A 453 -7.55 24.72 -15.53
CA THR A 453 -8.08 24.18 -16.78
C THR A 453 -7.95 25.18 -17.93
N LYS A 454 -8.38 26.43 -17.70
CA LYS A 454 -8.23 27.54 -18.65
C LYS A 454 -6.77 27.92 -18.88
N LEU A 455 -5.94 27.94 -17.84
CA LEU A 455 -4.53 28.36 -17.91
C LEU A 455 -3.58 27.32 -18.51
N LEU A 456 -3.98 26.05 -18.60
CA LEU A 456 -3.20 24.96 -19.20
C LEU A 456 -3.84 24.40 -20.48
N ASN A 457 -5.06 24.83 -20.81
CA ASN A 457 -5.94 24.24 -21.82
C ASN A 457 -6.10 22.71 -21.60
N LEU A 458 -6.68 22.34 -20.46
CA LEU A 458 -6.84 20.96 -19.98
C LEU A 458 -8.22 20.74 -19.36
N SER A 459 -8.72 19.49 -19.38
CA SER A 459 -9.89 19.09 -18.59
C SER A 459 -9.58 19.12 -17.08
N VAL A 460 -10.60 19.03 -16.23
CA VAL A 460 -10.38 18.91 -14.77
C VAL A 460 -9.74 17.55 -14.45
N GLU A 461 -10.02 16.56 -15.28
CA GLU A 461 -9.58 15.17 -15.20
C GLU A 461 -8.08 15.08 -15.54
N ASP A 462 -7.62 15.78 -16.57
CA ASP A 462 -6.19 15.93 -16.91
C ASP A 462 -5.43 16.66 -15.81
N VAL A 463 -5.96 17.80 -15.33
CA VAL A 463 -5.33 18.56 -14.24
C VAL A 463 -5.21 17.70 -12.98
N TYR A 464 -6.23 16.89 -12.66
CA TYR A 464 -6.18 15.92 -11.57
C TYR A 464 -5.21 14.77 -11.84
N HIS A 465 -5.17 14.21 -13.05
CA HIS A 465 -4.30 13.09 -13.43
C HIS A 465 -2.81 13.41 -13.23
N TYR A 466 -2.39 14.63 -13.59
CA TYR A 466 -1.02 15.10 -13.36
C TYR A 466 -0.80 15.64 -11.94
N ASN A 467 -1.85 15.98 -11.19
CA ASN A 467 -1.76 16.62 -9.87
C ASN A 467 -2.78 16.02 -8.87
N LEU A 468 -2.57 14.74 -8.49
CA LEU A 468 -3.47 14.00 -7.60
C LEU A 468 -3.70 14.67 -6.23
N GLU A 469 -2.81 15.55 -5.80
CA GLU A 469 -2.94 16.35 -4.58
C GLU A 469 -4.04 17.43 -4.66
N LEU A 470 -4.48 17.81 -5.87
CA LEU A 470 -5.43 18.89 -6.09
C LEU A 470 -6.90 18.47 -5.97
N ARG A 471 -7.19 17.20 -5.70
CA ARG A 471 -8.58 16.66 -5.69
C ARG A 471 -9.56 17.52 -4.89
N ASN A 472 -9.21 17.84 -3.65
CA ASN A 472 -10.05 18.65 -2.77
C ASN A 472 -10.01 20.14 -3.19
N ALA A 473 -8.86 20.65 -3.62
CA ALA A 473 -8.69 22.03 -4.09
C ALA A 473 -9.54 22.33 -5.34
N LEU A 474 -9.62 21.42 -6.31
CA LEU A 474 -10.46 21.54 -7.51
C LEU A 474 -11.96 21.53 -7.16
N GLN A 475 -12.38 20.64 -6.25
CA GLN A 475 -13.77 20.55 -5.78
C GLN A 475 -14.22 21.77 -4.98
N THR A 476 -13.35 22.35 -4.15
CA THR A 476 -13.64 23.52 -3.30
C THR A 476 -13.27 24.86 -3.94
N ASN A 477 -12.69 24.83 -5.14
CA ASN A 477 -12.02 25.95 -5.79
C ASN A 477 -11.06 26.72 -4.86
N ALA A 478 -10.24 25.99 -4.10
CA ALA A 478 -9.28 26.55 -3.15
C ALA A 478 -8.25 27.47 -3.84
N ARG A 479 -7.62 28.36 -3.07
CA ARG A 479 -6.48 29.15 -3.56
C ARG A 479 -5.20 28.33 -3.46
N LEU A 480 -4.50 28.20 -4.58
CA LEU A 480 -3.15 27.62 -4.63
C LEU A 480 -2.13 28.73 -4.29
N PRO A 481 -1.08 28.45 -3.49
CA PRO A 481 -0.14 29.47 -3.05
C PRO A 481 0.89 29.83 -4.15
N LYS A 482 1.51 31.01 -4.03
CA LYS A 482 2.72 31.37 -4.79
C LYS A 482 3.80 30.32 -4.54
N GLY A 483 4.54 29.95 -5.58
CA GLY A 483 5.60 28.93 -5.52
C GLY A 483 5.12 27.48 -5.64
N PHE A 484 3.81 27.21 -5.56
CA PHE A 484 3.27 25.86 -5.74
C PHE A 484 3.59 25.33 -7.15
N ARG A 485 4.19 24.14 -7.25
CA ARG A 485 4.51 23.49 -8.52
C ARG A 485 3.28 22.73 -9.05
N ILE A 486 2.96 22.96 -10.32
CA ILE A 486 1.96 22.23 -11.10
C ILE A 486 2.69 21.36 -12.14
N TYR A 487 2.21 20.15 -12.38
CA TYR A 487 2.63 19.26 -13.46
C TYR A 487 1.56 19.20 -14.55
N PHE A 488 1.96 19.00 -15.80
CA PHE A 488 1.09 19.00 -16.97
C PHE A 488 1.74 18.24 -18.15
N PRO A 489 0.98 17.88 -19.20
CA PRO A 489 1.56 17.28 -20.41
C PRO A 489 2.63 18.17 -21.04
N ALA A 490 3.78 17.61 -21.42
CA ALA A 490 4.94 18.38 -21.85
C ALA A 490 4.67 19.31 -23.05
N HIS A 491 3.78 18.92 -23.98
CA HIS A 491 3.40 19.74 -25.13
C HIS A 491 2.70 21.06 -24.74
N ARG A 492 2.15 21.18 -23.52
CA ARG A 492 1.56 22.44 -23.02
C ARG A 492 2.61 23.46 -22.55
N ALA A 493 3.90 23.09 -22.46
CA ALA A 493 4.95 23.97 -21.95
C ALA A 493 5.16 25.24 -22.80
N GLN A 494 5.08 25.13 -24.13
CA GLN A 494 5.28 26.27 -25.04
C GLN A 494 4.16 27.31 -24.94
N ALA A 495 2.92 26.88 -24.65
CA ALA A 495 1.73 27.74 -24.56
C ALA A 495 1.43 28.26 -23.13
N LEU A 496 2.41 28.19 -22.22
CA LEU A 496 2.20 28.46 -20.80
C LEU A 496 2.23 29.96 -20.48
N ASP A 497 1.20 30.48 -19.81
CA ASP A 497 1.10 31.91 -19.43
C ASP A 497 2.23 32.34 -18.48
N GLN A 498 3.26 32.96 -19.04
CA GLN A 498 4.44 33.43 -18.30
C GLN A 498 4.13 34.58 -17.31
N THR A 499 2.92 35.14 -17.30
CA THR A 499 2.45 36.07 -16.25
C THR A 499 1.86 35.35 -15.02
N LYS A 500 1.69 34.02 -15.08
CA LYS A 500 1.18 33.17 -13.98
C LYS A 500 2.22 32.14 -13.55
N PHE A 501 3.08 31.66 -14.44
CA PHE A 501 4.04 30.57 -14.20
C PHE A 501 5.51 31.01 -14.37
N ASP A 502 6.44 30.35 -13.68
CA ASP A 502 7.88 30.41 -14.01
C ASP A 502 8.21 29.59 -15.27
N GLN A 503 9.47 29.61 -15.72
CA GLN A 503 9.87 28.89 -16.93
C GLN A 503 9.64 27.38 -16.76
N PRO A 504 8.95 26.72 -17.72
CA PRO A 504 8.57 25.33 -17.57
C PRO A 504 9.79 24.42 -17.63
N ARG A 505 9.93 23.56 -16.61
CA ARG A 505 10.89 22.45 -16.65
C ARG A 505 10.25 21.25 -17.34
N LEU A 506 10.80 20.87 -18.48
CA LEU A 506 10.52 19.60 -19.14
C LEU A 506 11.17 18.43 -18.36
N TYR A 507 10.57 17.25 -18.45
CA TYR A 507 11.16 15.97 -18.06
C TYR A 507 11.04 15.07 -19.29
N SER A 508 12.08 15.04 -20.12
CA SER A 508 11.99 14.38 -21.43
C SER A 508 11.87 12.88 -21.26
N LEU A 509 11.09 12.24 -22.14
CA LEU A 509 11.13 10.78 -22.31
C LEU A 509 12.31 10.33 -23.19
N SER A 510 12.94 11.24 -23.95
CA SER A 510 14.05 10.93 -24.85
C SER A 510 15.35 10.61 -24.11
N ASP A 511 15.63 11.28 -22.98
CA ASP A 511 16.80 10.99 -22.12
C ASP A 511 16.62 9.70 -21.29
N GLN A 512 15.49 9.02 -21.48
CA GLN A 512 14.96 7.93 -20.66
C GLN A 512 14.54 6.70 -21.48
N LYS A 513 14.46 6.83 -22.82
CA LYS A 513 14.50 5.68 -23.72
C LYS A 513 15.80 4.93 -23.47
N ASP A 514 15.69 3.62 -23.42
CA ASP A 514 16.82 2.69 -23.35
C ASP A 514 17.81 2.96 -22.21
N LYS A 515 17.28 3.17 -20.99
CA LYS A 515 18.00 2.94 -19.71
C LYS A 515 17.29 1.96 -18.77
N THR A 516 16.44 1.10 -19.32
CA THR A 516 15.74 0.06 -18.53
C THR A 516 16.72 -1.05 -18.15
N TRP A 517 16.21 -2.08 -17.46
CA TRP A 517 16.90 -3.34 -17.23
C TRP A 517 17.60 -3.91 -18.48
N GLN A 518 16.99 -3.75 -19.67
CA GLN A 518 17.51 -4.27 -20.94
C GLN A 518 18.80 -3.57 -21.39
N THR A 519 19.04 -2.32 -20.99
CA THR A 519 20.27 -1.58 -21.31
C THR A 519 21.47 -2.06 -20.50
N ARG A 520 21.25 -2.71 -19.35
CA ARG A 520 22.33 -3.36 -18.59
C ARG A 520 22.64 -4.76 -19.13
N GLU A 521 21.62 -5.45 -19.64
CA GLU A 521 21.76 -6.70 -20.41
C GLU A 521 22.60 -6.48 -21.68
N SER A 522 22.43 -5.36 -22.41
CA SER A 522 23.20 -5.05 -23.63
C SER A 522 24.57 -4.37 -23.42
N ARG A 523 24.93 -3.95 -22.20
CA ARG A 523 26.23 -3.32 -21.87
C ARG A 523 27.29 -4.29 -21.34
N ASN A 524 26.99 -5.59 -21.32
CA ASN A 524 27.87 -6.65 -20.84
C ASN A 524 28.03 -7.77 -21.89
N ILE A 525 28.05 -7.38 -23.17
CA ILE A 525 28.31 -8.22 -24.35
C ILE A 525 29.55 -7.64 -25.04
#